data_AF-A0A2D5QG43-F1
#
_entry.id   AF-A0A2D5QG43-F1
#
_cell.length_a   1.000
_cell.length_b   1.000
_cell.length_c   1.000
_cell.angle_alpha   90.00
_cell.angle_beta   90.00
_cell.angle_gamma   90.00
#
_symmetry.space_group_name_H-M   'P 1'
#
loop_
_entity.id
_entity.type
_entity.pdbx_description
1 polymer ?
#
loop_
_entity_poly.entity_id
_entity_poly.type
_entity_poly.pdbx_seq_one_letter_code
_entity_poly.pdbx_strand_id
1 'polypeptide(L)'
;MQVTKYINKFYLIFVFLLAAYQSVIHAAPMSFKGSITSTSQVSKDFFSVESSYASSIKDSFGAKAIRAKGNGYETKLGEIFYLRKLTRINSAKSQANLWLFTGLGFMDIKKKI
;
A
#
# COMPACT_ATOMS: atom_id res chain seq x y z
N MET A 1 -37.92 -15.07 9.46
CA MET A 1 -36.66 -15.22 10.24
C MET A 1 -35.76 -16.33 9.66
N GLN A 2 -35.39 -16.24 8.38
CA GLN A 2 -34.54 -17.22 7.68
C GLN A 2 -33.39 -16.54 6.92
N VAL A 3 -33.62 -15.35 6.37
CA VAL A 3 -32.66 -14.55 5.57
C VAL A 3 -31.37 -14.23 6.35
N THR A 4 -31.47 -13.89 7.64
CA THR A 4 -30.31 -13.56 8.49
C THR A 4 -29.34 -14.73 8.68
N LYS A 5 -29.84 -15.98 8.60
CA LYS A 5 -29.02 -17.19 8.80
C LYS A 5 -28.16 -17.51 7.57
N TYR A 6 -28.62 -17.16 6.37
CA TYR A 6 -27.87 -17.34 5.12
C TYR A 6 -26.77 -16.28 4.94
N ILE A 7 -27.03 -15.04 5.38
CA ILE A 7 -26.05 -13.94 5.35
C ILE A 7 -24.79 -14.32 6.17
N ASN A 8 -24.97 -14.88 7.37
CA ASN A 8 -23.86 -15.34 8.21
C ASN A 8 -23.04 -16.48 7.57
N LYS A 9 -23.70 -17.35 6.81
CA LYS A 9 -23.06 -18.46 6.10
C LYS A 9 -22.21 -17.96 4.93
N PHE A 10 -22.67 -16.91 4.23
CA PHE A 10 -21.91 -16.24 3.17
C PHE A 10 -20.64 -15.55 3.71
N TYR A 11 -20.72 -14.89 4.87
CA TYR A 11 -19.53 -14.32 5.52
C TYR A 11 -18.51 -15.38 5.88
N LEU A 12 -18.95 -16.53 6.42
CA LEU A 12 -18.06 -17.64 6.73
C LEU A 12 -17.39 -18.20 5.48
N ILE A 13 -18.14 -18.37 4.38
CA ILE A 13 -17.59 -18.81 3.09
C ILE A 13 -16.56 -17.80 2.58
N PHE A 14 -16.85 -16.50 2.68
CA PHE A 14 -15.95 -15.44 2.25
C PHE A 14 -14.66 -15.41 3.07
N VAL A 15 -14.76 -15.51 4.40
CA VAL A 15 -13.61 -15.61 5.31
C VAL A 15 -12.77 -16.86 5.01
N PHE A 16 -13.43 -18.00 4.72
CA PHE A 16 -12.75 -19.24 4.37
C PHE A 16 -12.03 -19.14 3.01
N LEU A 17 -12.63 -18.47 2.02
CA LEU A 17 -12.01 -18.19 0.72
C LEU A 17 -10.78 -17.29 0.86
N LEU A 18 -10.85 -16.27 1.72
CA LEU A 18 -9.72 -15.41 2.06
C LEU A 18 -8.60 -16.18 2.76
N ALA A 19 -8.92 -17.10 3.67
CA ALA A 19 -7.95 -17.92 4.37
C ALA A 19 -7.34 -19.03 3.48
N ALA A 20 -8.11 -19.54 2.51
CA ALA A 20 -7.65 -20.53 1.54
C ALA A 20 -6.76 -19.94 0.44
N TYR A 21 -6.74 -18.60 0.30
CA TYR A 21 -5.82 -17.91 -0.59
C TYR A 21 -4.39 -17.97 -0.04
N GLN A 22 -3.71 -19.08 -0.34
CA GLN A 22 -2.28 -19.27 -0.09
C GLN A 22 -1.51 -18.42 -1.10
N SER A 23 -1.38 -17.11 -0.83
CA SER A 23 -0.42 -16.30 -1.58
C SER A 23 0.98 -16.83 -1.28
N VAL A 24 1.64 -17.43 -2.26
CA VAL A 24 3.07 -17.72 -2.14
C VAL A 24 3.78 -16.37 -2.13
N ILE A 25 4.09 -15.87 -0.94
CA ILE A 25 4.77 -14.58 -0.73
C ILE A 25 6.22 -14.76 -1.17
N HIS A 26 6.45 -14.71 -2.48
CA HIS A 26 7.79 -14.50 -3.01
C HIS A 26 8.18 -13.07 -2.67
N ALA A 27 9.28 -12.91 -1.94
CA ALA A 27 9.96 -11.63 -1.79
C ALA A 27 10.58 -11.24 -3.14
N ALA A 28 9.72 -10.90 -4.10
CA ALA A 28 10.13 -10.36 -5.37
C ALA A 28 10.74 -8.98 -5.12
N PRO A 29 11.81 -8.62 -5.85
CA PRO A 29 12.37 -7.28 -5.75
C PRO A 29 11.26 -6.26 -6.05
N MET A 30 11.19 -5.21 -5.23
CA MET A 30 10.27 -4.08 -5.44
C MET A 30 10.29 -3.69 -6.93
N SER A 31 9.12 -3.73 -7.58
CA SER A 31 8.92 -3.39 -9.00
C SER A 31 9.39 -4.40 -10.05
N PHE A 32 9.14 -5.71 -9.87
CA PHE A 32 9.11 -6.62 -11.03
C PHE A 32 7.95 -6.25 -11.97
N LYS A 33 8.12 -6.40 -13.29
CA LYS A 33 7.09 -6.01 -14.26
C LYS A 33 5.78 -6.80 -14.02
N GLY A 34 4.67 -6.07 -13.90
CA GLY A 34 3.36 -6.64 -13.61
C GLY A 34 3.11 -6.95 -12.12
N SER A 35 4.08 -6.67 -11.25
CA SER A 35 3.90 -6.88 -9.81
C SER A 35 3.05 -5.77 -9.18
N ILE A 36 2.25 -6.17 -8.19
CA ILE A 36 1.60 -5.26 -7.26
C ILE A 36 2.37 -5.32 -5.95
N THR A 37 2.84 -4.18 -5.47
CA THR A 37 3.46 -4.05 -4.15
C THR A 37 2.49 -3.28 -3.26
N SER A 38 2.11 -3.86 -2.13
CA SER A 38 1.32 -3.17 -1.11
C SER A 38 2.11 -3.14 0.19
N THR A 39 2.15 -1.98 0.83
CA THR A 39 2.83 -1.75 2.10
C THR A 39 1.89 -1.03 3.03
N SER A 40 1.70 -1.59 4.22
CA SER A 40 0.90 -0.98 5.27
C SER A 40 1.74 -0.82 6.54
N GLN A 41 1.50 0.27 7.25
CA GLN A 41 2.10 0.54 8.55
C GLN A 41 0.99 1.00 9.49
N VAL A 42 0.94 0.41 10.68
CA VAL A 42 -0.06 0.73 11.69
C VAL A 42 0.64 0.92 13.03
N SER A 43 0.40 2.05 13.67
CA SER A 43 0.82 2.36 15.03
C SER A 43 -0.28 3.17 15.74
N LYS A 44 -0.06 3.51 17.01
CA LYS A 44 -1.03 4.25 17.83
C LYS A 44 -1.49 5.55 17.16
N ASP A 45 -0.54 6.27 16.57
CA ASP A 45 -0.76 7.63 16.06
C ASP A 45 -0.47 7.75 14.56
N PHE A 46 -0.09 6.66 13.89
CA PHE A 46 0.23 6.65 12.47
C PHE A 46 -0.38 5.44 11.77
N PHE A 47 -1.00 5.70 10.62
CA PHE A 47 -1.48 4.68 9.71
C PHE A 47 -1.08 5.09 8.30
N SER A 48 -0.46 4.18 7.55
CA SER A 48 -0.27 4.35 6.12
C SER A 48 -0.60 3.07 5.40
N VAL A 49 -1.24 3.19 4.25
CA VAL A 49 -1.34 2.12 3.27
C VAL A 49 -0.94 2.68 1.92
N GLU A 50 -0.08 1.96 1.24
CA GLU A 50 0.43 2.30 -0.08
C GLU A 50 0.34 1.06 -0.95
N SER A 51 -0.19 1.21 -2.16
CA SER A 51 -0.25 0.13 -3.15
C SER A 51 0.21 0.68 -4.49
N SER A 52 1.08 -0.06 -5.16
CA SER A 52 1.60 0.32 -6.47
C SER A 52 1.65 -0.87 -7.42
N TYR A 53 1.49 -0.59 -8.71
CA TYR A 53 1.58 -1.52 -9.83
C TYR A 53 2.75 -1.12 -10.73
N ALA A 54 3.70 -2.03 -10.89
CA ALA A 54 4.85 -1.83 -11.75
C ALA A 54 4.51 -2.15 -13.21
N SER A 55 4.28 -1.12 -14.02
CA SER A 55 4.02 -1.28 -15.46
C SER A 55 5.27 -1.73 -16.22
N SER A 56 6.46 -1.38 -15.73
CA SER A 56 7.75 -1.77 -16.27
C SER A 56 8.78 -2.02 -15.15
N ILE A 57 9.98 -2.47 -15.51
CA ILE A 57 11.10 -2.59 -14.55
C ILE A 57 11.54 -1.21 -14.01
N LYS A 58 11.18 -0.12 -14.71
CA LYS A 58 11.53 1.25 -14.34
C LYS A 58 10.32 2.07 -13.88
N ASP A 59 9.10 1.68 -14.20
CA ASP A 59 7.91 2.51 -14.06
C ASP A 59 6.88 1.84 -13.16
N SER A 60 6.32 2.60 -12.22
CA SER A 60 5.27 2.13 -11.31
C SER A 60 4.26 3.23 -11.02
N PHE A 61 2.99 2.87 -10.92
CA PHE A 61 1.89 3.76 -10.57
C PHE A 61 1.23 3.28 -9.30
N GLY A 62 0.89 4.17 -8.37
CA GLY A 62 0.31 3.76 -7.11
C GLY A 62 -0.62 4.78 -6.49
N ALA A 63 -1.20 4.35 -5.39
CA ALA A 63 -2.03 5.18 -4.52
C ALA A 63 -1.60 4.96 -3.07
N LYS A 64 -1.64 6.03 -2.28
CA LYS A 64 -1.34 6.00 -0.86
C LYS A 64 -2.37 6.77 -0.06
N ALA A 65 -2.68 6.24 1.11
CA ALA A 65 -3.47 6.91 2.13
C ALA A 65 -2.67 6.93 3.43
N ILE A 66 -2.53 8.11 4.01
CA ILE A 66 -1.83 8.31 5.28
C ILE A 66 -2.79 8.99 6.25
N ARG A 67 -2.75 8.55 7.49
CA ARG A 67 -3.37 9.20 8.63
C ARG A 67 -2.35 9.32 9.74
N ALA A 68 -2.00 10.53 10.11
CA ALA A 68 -1.09 10.82 11.19
C ALA A 68 -1.80 11.66 12.26
N LYS A 69 -1.52 11.37 13.52
CA LYS A 69 -1.96 12.15 14.68
C LYS A 69 -0.72 12.57 15.45
N GLY A 70 -0.69 13.80 15.92
CA GLY A 70 0.45 14.29 16.69
C GLY A 70 0.31 15.77 17.02
N ASN A 71 0.82 16.17 18.19
CA ASN A 71 0.87 17.57 18.63
C ASN A 71 -0.46 18.34 18.51
N GLY A 72 -1.60 17.67 18.77
CA GLY A 72 -2.93 18.27 18.67
C GLY A 72 -3.47 18.39 17.24
N TYR A 73 -2.85 17.75 16.26
CA TYR A 73 -3.30 17.72 14.88
C TYR A 73 -3.61 16.29 14.42
N GLU A 74 -4.58 16.17 13.52
CA GLU A 74 -4.85 14.97 12.72
C GLU A 74 -4.69 15.33 11.25
N THR A 75 -3.74 14.69 10.58
CA THR A 75 -3.47 14.83 9.15
C THR A 75 -4.00 13.61 8.41
N LYS A 76 -4.75 13.84 7.35
CA LYS A 76 -5.17 12.80 6.38
C LYS A 76 -4.64 13.18 5.01
N LEU A 77 -3.94 12.26 4.37
CA LEU A 77 -3.45 12.42 3.01
C LEU A 77 -3.97 11.27 2.15
N GLY A 78 -4.41 11.61 0.94
CA GLY A 78 -4.71 10.66 -0.12
C GLY A 78 -4.04 11.14 -1.40
N GLU A 79 -3.20 10.30 -2.00
CA GLU A 79 -2.38 10.66 -3.15
C GLU A 79 -2.32 9.51 -4.15
N ILE A 80 -2.35 9.84 -5.44
CA ILE A 80 -1.89 8.96 -6.51
C ILE A 80 -0.48 9.39 -6.91
N PHE A 81 0.39 8.43 -7.17
CA PHE A 81 1.78 8.71 -7.48
C PHE A 81 2.29 7.87 -8.64
N TYR A 82 3.35 8.37 -9.26
CA TYR A 82 4.15 7.71 -10.28
C TYR A 82 5.60 7.67 -9.80
N LEU A 83 6.21 6.50 -9.95
CA LEU A 83 7.58 6.19 -9.61
C LEU A 83 8.35 5.84 -10.88
N ARG A 84 9.49 6.49 -11.08
CA ARG A 84 10.42 6.17 -12.18
C ARG A 84 11.82 5.87 -11.64
N LYS A 85 12.34 4.67 -11.90
CA LYS A 85 13.71 4.30 -11.58
C LYS A 85 14.66 5.06 -12.51
N LEU A 86 15.52 5.88 -11.92
CA LEU A 86 16.52 6.65 -12.63
C LEU A 86 17.79 5.83 -12.81
N THR A 87 18.33 5.30 -11.72
CA THR A 87 19.56 4.49 -11.74
C THR A 87 19.54 3.38 -10.70
N ARG A 88 20.29 2.31 -10.98
CA ARG A 88 20.62 1.25 -10.03
C ARG A 88 22.13 1.09 -10.02
N ILE A 89 22.72 1.14 -8.84
CA ILE A 89 24.14 0.88 -8.63
C ILE A 89 24.23 -0.39 -7.78
N ASN A 90 24.97 -1.38 -8.30
CA ASN A 90 25.20 -2.64 -7.62
C ASN A 90 26.66 -2.69 -7.17
N SER A 91 26.89 -3.16 -5.95
CA SER A 91 28.18 -3.57 -5.41
C SER A 91 28.11 -5.04 -5.00
N ALA A 92 29.25 -5.68 -4.75
CA ALA A 92 29.33 -7.11 -4.43
C ALA A 92 28.44 -7.53 -3.23
N LYS A 93 28.10 -6.59 -2.33
CA LYS A 93 27.28 -6.84 -1.14
C LYS A 93 26.09 -5.88 -0.98
N SER A 94 25.82 -4.99 -1.94
CA SER A 94 24.75 -4.01 -1.79
C SER A 94 24.14 -3.59 -3.12
N GLN A 95 22.90 -3.12 -3.04
CA GLN A 95 22.17 -2.56 -4.18
C GLN A 95 21.55 -1.24 -3.74
N ALA A 96 21.82 -0.18 -4.48
CA ALA A 96 21.19 1.12 -4.33
C ALA A 96 20.30 1.41 -5.55
N ASN A 97 19.09 1.90 -5.30
CA ASN A 97 18.18 2.33 -6.36
C ASN A 97 17.80 3.79 -6.14
N LEU A 98 17.92 4.61 -7.17
CA LEU A 98 17.42 5.98 -7.18
C LEU A 98 16.10 6.03 -7.97
N TRP A 99 15.08 6.60 -7.34
CA TRP A 99 13.74 6.74 -7.90
C TRP A 99 13.33 8.20 -7.91
N LEU A 100 12.75 8.63 -9.02
CA LEU A 100 11.94 9.83 -9.09
C LEU A 100 10.54 9.48 -8.59
N PHE A 101 10.04 10.25 -7.63
CA PHE A 101 8.67 10.18 -7.14
C PHE A 101 7.94 11.46 -7.53
N THR A 102 6.76 11.32 -8.13
CA THR A 102 5.85 12.43 -8.40
C THR A 102 4.44 11.98 -8.09
N GLY A 103 3.61 12.86 -7.55
CA GLY A 103 2.25 12.50 -7.21
C GLY A 103 1.36 13.71 -7.03
N LEU A 104 0.08 13.44 -7.03
CA LEU A 104 -0.99 14.41 -6.93
C LEU A 104 -2.02 13.88 -5.94
N GLY A 105 -2.45 14.72 -5.02
CA GLY A 105 -3.30 14.30 -3.93
C GLY A 105 -3.86 15.46 -3.13
N PHE A 106 -4.56 15.10 -2.06
CA PHE A 106 -5.11 16.01 -1.09
C PHE A 106 -4.49 15.76 0.27
N MET A 107 -4.38 16.84 1.06
CA MET A 107 -3.99 16.79 2.46
C MET A 107 -4.99 17.62 3.26
N ASP A 108 -5.66 16.97 4.21
CA ASP A 108 -6.56 17.60 5.18
C ASP A 108 -5.84 17.61 6.53
N ILE A 109 -5.76 18.78 7.15
CA ILE A 109 -5.15 18.99 8.46
C ILE A 109 -6.24 19.52 9.39
N LYS A 110 -6.57 18.76 10.43
CA LYS A 110 -7.53 19.16 11.46
C LYS A 110 -6.80 19.38 12.77
N LYS A 111 -7.07 20.52 13.41
CA LYS A 111 -6.70 20.72 14.81
C LYS A 111 -7.70 19.98 15.69
N LYS A 112 -7.21 19.08 16.54
CA LYS A 112 -7.98 18.55 17.67
C LYS A 112 -7.86 19.55 18.82
N ILE A 113 -8.95 20.27 19.05
CA ILE A 113 -9.17 21.07 20.26
C ILE A 113 -9.40 20.12 21.43
#